data_AF-A0A7K8QXA7-F1
#
_entry.id   AF-A0A7K8QXA7-F1
#
_cell.length_a   1.000
_cell.length_b   1.000
_cell.length_c   1.000
_cell.angle_alpha   90.00
_cell.angle_beta   90.00
_cell.angle_gamma   90.00
#
_symmetry.space_group_name_H-M   'P 1'
#
loop_
_entity.id
_entity.type
_entity.pdbx_description
1 polymer ?
#
loop_
_entity_poly.entity_id
_entity_poly.type
_entity_poly.pdbx_seq_one_letter_code
_entity_poly.pdbx_strand_id
1 'polypeptide(L)'
;QLFLQLLQVEEMQRNMSLALGKEQQHCGQEQKSQEAESIYQALKIRTCSSEEEAEDEFLQLLCVRKGKKLMARLLPHLTQEQGEKMLLTITHHLPFLMKKDVLDE
;
A
#
# COMPACT_ATOMS: atom_id res chain seq x y z
N GLN A 1 -3.10 -10.94 5.29
CA GLN A 1 -3.99 -10.99 4.12
C GLN A 1 -3.53 -10.02 3.03
N LEU A 2 -3.39 -8.72 3.34
CA LEU A 2 -2.97 -7.67 2.37
C LEU A 2 -1.75 -8.01 1.51
N PHE A 3 -0.71 -8.61 2.07
CA PHE A 3 0.49 -8.96 1.31
C PHE A 3 0.20 -9.99 0.21
N LEU A 4 -0.73 -10.92 0.42
CA LEU A 4 -1.12 -11.89 -0.61
C LEU A 4 -1.90 -11.20 -1.73
N GLN A 5 -2.79 -10.27 -1.39
CA GLN A 5 -3.51 -9.45 -2.37
C GLN A 5 -2.54 -8.61 -3.21
N LEU A 6 -1.52 -8.02 -2.59
CA LEU A 6 -0.45 -7.33 -3.31
C LEU A 6 0.27 -8.24 -4.31
N LEU A 7 0.57 -9.49 -3.94
CA LEU A 7 1.17 -10.46 -4.86
C LEU A 7 0.25 -10.74 -6.06
N GLN A 8 -1.07 -10.80 -5.85
CA GLN A 8 -2.05 -10.97 -6.92
C GLN A 8 -2.05 -9.76 -7.87
N VAL A 9 -2.01 -8.53 -7.34
CA VAL A 9 -1.89 -7.30 -8.16
C VAL A 9 -0.65 -7.33 -9.06
N GLU A 10 0.50 -7.72 -8.49
CA GLU A 10 1.76 -7.82 -9.23
C GLU A 10 1.75 -8.96 -10.27
N GLU A 11 1.12 -10.10 -9.94
CA GLU A 11 0.95 -11.21 -10.86
C GLU A 11 0.03 -10.84 -12.03
N MET A 12 -1.10 -10.17 -11.77
CA MET A 12 -1.99 -9.65 -12.82
C MET A 12 -1.24 -8.71 -13.76
N GLN A 13 -0.40 -7.81 -13.21
CA GLN A 13 0.44 -6.93 -14.02
C GLN A 13 1.43 -7.70 -14.89
N ARG A 14 2.07 -8.74 -14.35
CA ARG A 14 2.97 -9.61 -15.11
C ARG A 14 2.22 -10.33 -16.23
N ASN A 15 1.06 -10.90 -15.94
CA ASN A 15 0.25 -11.64 -16.92
C ASN A 15 -0.26 -10.73 -18.04
N MET A 16 -0.63 -9.49 -17.72
CA MET A 16 -1.01 -8.48 -18.72
C MET A 16 0.14 -8.13 -19.67
N SER A 17 1.37 -8.03 -19.15
CA SER A 17 2.56 -7.76 -20.00
C SER A 17 2.84 -8.86 -21.02
N LEU A 18 2.32 -10.08 -20.78
CA LEU A 18 2.45 -11.24 -21.66
C LEU A 18 1.23 -11.44 -22.56
N ALA A 19 0.12 -10.72 -22.32
CA ALA A 19 -1.12 -10.88 -23.07
C ALA A 19 -1.01 -10.22 -24.46
N LEU A 20 -1.39 -10.98 -25.51
CA LEU A 20 -1.29 -10.56 -26.91
C LEU A 20 -2.51 -9.73 -27.41
N GLY A 21 -3.61 -9.68 -26.64
CA GLY A 21 -4.86 -9.03 -27.04
C GLY A 21 -5.20 -7.77 -26.25
N LYS A 22 -5.60 -6.69 -26.94
CA LYS A 22 -5.96 -5.39 -26.32
C LYS A 22 -7.17 -5.47 -25.38
N GLU A 23 -8.17 -6.28 -25.70
CA GLU A 23 -9.36 -6.44 -24.86
C GLU A 23 -9.05 -7.17 -23.54
N GLN A 24 -8.18 -8.19 -23.60
CA GLN A 24 -7.71 -8.91 -22.40
C GLN A 24 -6.84 -8.01 -21.51
N GLN A 25 -6.04 -7.12 -22.10
CA GLN A 25 -5.28 -6.12 -21.35
C GLN A 25 -6.19 -5.12 -20.62
N HIS A 26 -7.27 -4.64 -21.27
CA HIS A 26 -8.19 -3.69 -20.65
C HIS A 26 -8.93 -4.28 -19.45
N CYS A 27 -9.53 -5.47 -19.62
CA CYS A 27 -10.25 -6.15 -18.54
C CYS A 27 -9.31 -6.51 -17.38
N GLY A 28 -8.09 -6.97 -17.68
CA GLY A 28 -7.08 -7.25 -16.66
C GLY A 28 -6.65 -5.99 -15.88
N GLN A 29 -6.59 -4.84 -16.54
CA GLN A 29 -6.19 -3.58 -15.91
C GLN A 29 -7.24 -3.08 -14.92
N GLU A 30 -8.52 -3.19 -15.27
CA GLU A 30 -9.63 -2.86 -14.36
C GLU A 30 -9.62 -3.76 -13.12
N GLN A 31 -9.47 -5.07 -13.30
CA GLN A 31 -9.39 -6.02 -12.18
C GLN A 31 -8.19 -5.74 -11.27
N LYS A 32 -7.01 -5.48 -11.86
CA LYS A 32 -5.80 -5.08 -11.12
C LYS A 32 -6.05 -3.81 -10.30
N SER A 33 -6.67 -2.80 -10.91
CA SER A 33 -6.97 -1.54 -10.23
C SER A 33 -7.93 -1.75 -9.07
N GLN A 34 -8.95 -2.61 -9.25
CA GLN A 34 -9.92 -2.92 -8.21
C GLN A 34 -9.29 -3.68 -7.02
N GLU A 35 -8.33 -4.56 -7.28
CA GLU A 35 -7.61 -5.26 -6.21
C GLU A 35 -6.67 -4.31 -5.46
N ALA A 36 -5.96 -3.41 -6.15
CA ALA A 36 -5.14 -2.37 -5.52
C ALA A 36 -6.00 -1.42 -4.65
N GLU A 37 -7.18 -1.04 -5.14
CA GLU A 37 -8.18 -0.26 -4.40
C GLU A 37 -8.61 -0.99 -3.12
N SER A 38 -8.89 -2.29 -3.21
CA SER A 38 -9.28 -3.10 -2.05
C SER A 38 -8.22 -3.07 -0.94
N ILE A 39 -6.94 -3.19 -1.32
CA ILE A 39 -5.81 -3.08 -0.38
C ILE A 39 -5.79 -1.69 0.26
N TYR A 40 -5.93 -0.62 -0.54
CA TYR A 40 -5.94 0.75 -0.05
C TYR A 40 -7.05 1.00 0.97
N GLN A 41 -8.28 0.56 0.69
CA GLN A 41 -9.42 0.70 1.61
C GLN A 41 -9.20 -0.08 2.91
N ALA A 42 -8.57 -1.24 2.83
CA ALA A 42 -8.28 -2.07 4.00
C ALA A 42 -7.15 -1.52 4.90
N LEU A 43 -6.33 -0.58 4.42
CA LEU A 43 -5.31 0.08 5.24
C LEU A 43 -5.90 1.08 6.25
N LYS A 44 -7.19 1.43 6.14
CA LYS A 44 -7.94 2.27 7.10
C LYS A 44 -7.16 3.50 7.60
N ILE A 45 -6.59 4.27 6.68
CA ILE A 45 -5.78 5.45 7.01
C ILE A 45 -6.62 6.46 7.80
N ARG A 46 -6.22 6.78 9.03
CA ARG A 46 -6.85 7.81 9.87
C ARG A 46 -5.96 9.02 10.01
N THR A 47 -6.59 10.16 10.26
CA THR A 47 -5.92 11.34 10.82
C THR A 47 -5.96 11.18 12.33
N CYS A 48 -4.84 10.78 12.93
CA CYS A 48 -4.71 10.62 14.37
C CYS A 48 -3.75 11.67 14.94
N SER A 49 -3.96 12.05 16.20
CA SER A 49 -3.06 12.98 16.90
C SER A 49 -1.78 12.27 17.33
N SER A 50 -0.76 13.02 17.79
CA SER A 50 0.49 12.45 18.30
C SER A 50 0.30 11.51 19.50
N GLU A 51 -0.78 11.66 20.26
CA GLU A 51 -1.07 10.85 21.45
C GLU A 51 -1.66 9.48 21.06
N GLU A 52 -2.26 9.37 19.87
CA GLU A 52 -2.96 8.19 19.38
C GLU A 52 -2.13 7.37 18.38
N GLU A 53 -0.94 7.83 17.99
CA GLU A 53 -0.11 7.20 16.93
C GLU A 53 0.17 5.72 17.16
N ALA A 54 0.34 5.32 18.44
CA ALA A 54 0.59 3.93 18.80
C ALA A 54 -0.63 3.02 18.62
N GLU A 55 -1.84 3.57 18.58
CA GLU A 55 -3.10 2.84 18.43
C GLU A 55 -3.58 2.79 16.97
N ASP A 56 -2.98 3.61 16.10
CA ASP A 56 -3.34 3.67 14.69
C ASP A 56 -2.89 2.40 13.93
N GLU A 57 -3.85 1.68 13.33
CA GLU A 57 -3.62 0.42 12.61
C GLU A 57 -2.65 0.59 11.42
N PHE A 58 -2.70 1.74 10.73
CA PHE A 58 -1.85 2.03 9.58
C PHE A 58 -0.40 2.30 10.02
N LEU A 59 -0.19 3.09 11.06
CA LEU A 59 1.13 3.37 11.63
C LEU A 59 1.76 2.12 12.27
N GLN A 60 0.97 1.29 12.96
CA GLN A 60 1.44 0.00 13.47
C GLN A 60 1.91 -0.93 12.35
N LEU A 61 1.21 -0.95 11.21
CA LEU A 61 1.65 -1.70 10.03
C LEU A 61 3.02 -1.21 9.56
N LEU A 62 3.27 0.09 9.55
CA LEU A 62 4.55 0.68 9.15
C LEU A 62 5.68 0.48 10.16
N CYS A 63 5.38 0.10 11.40
CA CYS A 63 6.40 -0.16 12.41
C CYS A 63 7.16 -1.48 12.21
N VAL A 64 6.70 -2.36 11.30
CA VAL A 64 7.34 -3.66 11.04
C VAL A 64 7.87 -3.77 9.61
N ARG A 65 9.01 -4.45 9.44
CA ARG A 65 9.66 -4.66 8.13
C ARG A 65 8.73 -5.15 7.02
N LYS A 66 7.80 -6.05 7.32
CA LYS A 66 6.86 -6.60 6.34
C LYS A 66 5.85 -5.55 5.87
N GLY A 67 5.37 -4.68 6.75
CA GLY A 67 4.43 -3.63 6.40
C GLY A 67 5.09 -2.51 5.61
N LYS A 68 6.32 -2.12 5.95
CA LYS A 68 7.14 -1.22 5.12
C LYS A 68 7.34 -1.75 3.70
N LYS A 69 7.69 -3.04 3.57
CA LYS A 69 7.81 -3.71 2.26
C LYS A 69 6.49 -3.76 1.50
N LEU A 70 5.38 -4.04 2.20
CA LEU A 70 4.04 -4.00 1.61
C LEU A 70 3.78 -2.62 1.03
N MET A 71 4.06 -1.56 1.80
CA MET A 71 3.76 -0.20 1.39
C MET A 71 4.61 0.28 0.22
N ALA A 72 5.92 0.04 0.28
CA ALA A 72 6.83 0.41 -0.81
C ALA A 72 6.44 -0.22 -2.16
N ARG A 73 5.89 -1.44 -2.13
CA ARG A 73 5.46 -2.18 -3.32
C ARG A 73 4.04 -1.85 -3.76
N LEU A 74 3.17 -1.45 -2.84
CA LEU A 74 1.81 -1.04 -3.17
C LEU A 74 1.77 0.35 -3.85
N LEU A 75 2.61 1.30 -3.41
CA LEU A 75 2.61 2.69 -3.88
C LEU A 75 2.54 2.84 -5.42
N PRO A 76 3.32 2.09 -6.24
CA PRO A 76 3.25 2.17 -7.71
C PRO A 76 1.94 1.67 -8.33
N HIS A 77 1.04 1.09 -7.54
CA HIS A 77 -0.23 0.52 -7.98
C HIS A 77 -1.45 1.35 -7.56
N LEU A 78 -1.22 2.39 -6.76
CA LEU A 78 -2.26 3.30 -6.31
C LEU A 78 -2.51 4.40 -7.35
N THR A 79 -3.67 5.03 -7.26
CA THR A 79 -3.89 6.29 -7.98
C THR A 79 -2.97 7.37 -7.41
N GLN A 80 -2.76 8.44 -8.19
CA GLN A 80 -1.94 9.56 -7.73
C GLN A 80 -2.47 10.15 -6.41
N GLU A 81 -3.78 10.40 -6.32
CA GLU A 81 -4.43 10.95 -5.13
C GLU A 81 -4.20 10.07 -3.90
N GLN A 82 -4.35 8.75 -4.06
CA GLN A 82 -4.12 7.79 -2.97
C GLN A 82 -2.66 7.81 -2.53
N GLY A 83 -1.72 7.74 -3.47
CA GLY A 83 -0.29 7.81 -3.19
C GLY A 83 0.08 9.09 -2.43
N GLU A 84 -0.44 10.24 -2.87
CA GLU A 84 -0.23 11.53 -2.18
C GLU A 84 -0.77 11.51 -0.75
N LYS A 85 -2.00 11.02 -0.54
CA LYS A 85 -2.60 10.91 0.80
C LYS A 85 -1.78 9.98 1.72
N MET A 86 -1.27 8.87 1.18
CA MET A 86 -0.41 7.95 1.93
C MET A 86 0.91 8.61 2.32
N LEU A 87 1.58 9.25 1.37
CA LEU A 87 2.84 9.93 1.61
C LEU A 87 2.68 11.10 2.60
N LEU A 88 1.58 11.85 2.52
CA LEU A 88 1.27 12.91 3.46
C LEU A 88 1.10 12.37 4.89
N THR A 89 0.41 11.25 5.04
CA THR A 89 0.23 10.61 6.35
C THR A 89 1.56 10.09 6.91
N ILE A 90 2.36 9.40 6.08
CA ILE A 90 3.68 8.89 6.47
C ILE A 90 4.63 10.02 6.88
N THR A 91 4.65 11.12 6.11
CA THR A 91 5.52 12.26 6.38
C THR A 91 5.10 13.02 7.63
N HIS A 92 3.79 13.15 7.88
CA HIS A 92 3.27 13.76 9.11
C HIS A 92 3.72 13.00 10.38
N HIS A 93 3.73 11.66 10.31
CA HIS A 93 4.10 10.79 11.44
C HIS A 93 5.55 10.27 11.38
N LEU A 94 6.40 10.87 10.54
CA LEU A 94 7.78 10.40 10.33
C LEU A 94 8.60 10.32 11.63
N PRO A 95 8.53 11.30 12.57
CA PRO A 95 9.29 11.21 13.82
C PRO A 95 8.92 10.00 14.68
N PHE A 96 7.65 9.60 14.70
CA PHE A 96 7.18 8.40 15.39
C PHE A 96 7.73 7.14 14.72
N LEU A 97 7.57 7.04 13.39
CA LEU A 97 8.02 5.89 12.61
C LEU A 97 9.54 5.68 12.73
N MET A 98 10.33 6.75 12.66
CA MET A 98 11.79 6.69 12.80
C MET A 98 12.23 6.17 14.18
N LYS A 99 11.55 6.55 15.26
CA LYS A 99 11.85 6.03 16.61
C LYS A 99 11.61 4.53 16.72
N LYS A 100 10.66 4.00 15.95
CA LYS A 100 10.31 2.57 15.92
C LYS A 100 11.20 1.77 14.97
N ASP A 101 11.83 2.42 14.00
CA ASP A 101 12.67 1.77 12.97
C ASP A 101 14.03 1.29 13.49
N VAL A 102 14.49 1.81 14.64
CA VAL A 102 15.80 1.51 15.25
C VAL A 102 16.00 0.03 15.61
N LEU A 103 14.94 -0.78 15.63
CA LEU A 103 14.98 -2.21 15.98
C LEU A 103 14.98 -3.15 14.76
N ASP A 104 14.86 -2.63 13.54
CA ASP A 104 14.60 -3.41 12.31
C ASP A 104 15.79 -3.43 11.31
N GLU A 105 16.91 -2.75 11.63
CA GLU A 105 18.21 -2.84 10.92
C GLU A 105 19.03 -4.06 11.38
#